data_AF-A0A813FF10-F1
#
_entry.id   AF-A0A813FF10-F1
#
_cell.length_a   1.000
_cell.length_b   1.000
_cell.length_c   1.000
_cell.angle_alpha   90.00
_cell.angle_beta   90.00
_cell.angle_gamma   90.00
#
_symmetry.space_group_name_H-M   'P 1'
#
loop_
_entity.id
_entity.type
_entity.pdbx_description
1 polymer ?
#
loop_
_entity_poly.entity_id
_entity_poly.type
_entity_poly.pdbx_seq_one_letter_code
_entity_poly.pdbx_strand_id
1 'polypeptide(L)'
;DHLDSFSSPDGVLRLLCHPGDNGVRIAEAVAASRLSSGRPPRGILLAVGPEGGWVDYELELFRRHGFIQVTLGPRILTTEVALVSLASLAADALASLEEK
;
A
#
# COMPACT_ATOMS: atom_id res chain seq x y z
N ASP A 1 7.35 -18.87 0.13
CA ASP A 1 6.62 -17.62 -0.14
C ASP A 1 7.41 -16.87 -1.22
N HIS A 2 6.74 -16.37 -2.25
CA HIS A 2 7.31 -15.77 -3.46
C HIS A 2 6.94 -14.28 -3.59
N LEU A 3 6.50 -13.62 -2.50
CA LEU A 3 6.12 -12.20 -2.53
C LEU A 3 7.23 -11.29 -3.11
N ASP A 4 8.49 -11.62 -2.86
CA ASP A 4 9.63 -10.87 -3.42
C ASP A 4 9.84 -11.05 -4.92
N SER A 5 9.22 -12.04 -5.55
CA SER A 5 9.26 -12.21 -7.01
C SER A 5 8.39 -11.20 -7.76
N PHE A 6 7.40 -10.58 -7.09
CA PHE A 6 6.50 -9.62 -7.73
C PHE A 6 7.11 -8.23 -7.91
N SER A 7 8.22 -7.93 -7.22
CA SER A 7 8.92 -6.65 -7.37
C SER A 7 10.36 -6.74 -6.91
N SER A 8 11.28 -6.13 -7.65
CA SER A 8 12.63 -5.86 -7.13
C SER A 8 12.50 -5.02 -5.85
N PRO A 9 13.20 -5.37 -4.75
CA PRO A 9 13.07 -4.68 -3.47
C PRO A 9 13.52 -3.21 -3.53
N ASP A 10 14.32 -2.84 -4.54
CA ASP A 10 14.88 -1.50 -4.65
C ASP A 10 13.89 -0.48 -5.20
N GLY A 11 13.36 0.33 -4.28
CA GLY A 11 12.63 1.55 -4.59
C GLY A 11 11.15 1.36 -4.90
N VAL A 12 10.59 0.16 -4.72
CA VAL A 12 9.15 -0.07 -4.78
C VAL A 12 8.57 0.01 -3.37
N LEU A 13 7.55 0.85 -3.18
CA LEU A 13 6.82 0.92 -1.92
C LEU A 13 5.74 -0.15 -1.88
N ARG A 14 5.74 -0.99 -0.85
CA ARG A 14 4.80 -2.11 -0.71
C ARG A 14 3.69 -1.73 0.26
N LEU A 15 2.45 -1.71 -0.24
CA LEU A 15 1.27 -1.30 0.51
C LEU A 15 0.26 -2.43 0.59
N LEU A 16 -0.33 -2.62 1.77
CA LEU A 16 -1.31 -3.66 2.05
C LEU A 16 -2.64 -3.02 2.42
N CYS A 17 -3.70 -3.31 1.66
CA CYS A 17 -5.05 -2.92 2.03
C CYS A 17 -5.71 -4.04 2.83
N HIS A 18 -6.20 -3.69 4.02
CA HIS A 18 -6.99 -4.55 4.89
C HIS A 18 -8.15 -3.71 5.47
N PRO A 19 -9.38 -4.25 5.58
CA PRO A 19 -10.52 -3.52 6.13
C PRO A 19 -10.26 -2.92 7.53
N GLY A 20 -10.90 -1.79 7.82
CA GLY A 20 -10.74 -1.07 9.09
C GLY A 20 -9.81 0.13 9.01
N ASP A 21 -9.55 0.77 10.16
CA ASP A 21 -8.85 2.05 10.29
C ASP A 21 -7.43 1.94 10.87
N ASN A 22 -6.92 0.73 11.07
CA ASN A 22 -5.59 0.46 11.62
C ASN A 22 -4.41 0.79 10.67
N GLY A 23 -4.68 1.28 9.46
CA GLY A 23 -3.67 1.61 8.45
C GLY A 23 -3.39 3.10 8.33
N VAL A 24 -2.31 3.47 7.64
CA VAL A 24 -2.00 4.88 7.31
C VAL A 24 -2.66 5.30 5.99
N ARG A 25 -2.71 6.61 5.72
CA ARG A 25 -3.14 7.08 4.39
C ARG A 25 -2.04 6.81 3.36
N ILE A 26 -2.40 6.53 2.11
CA ILE A 26 -1.43 6.26 1.03
C ILE A 26 -0.44 7.42 0.87
N ALA A 27 -0.91 8.67 0.86
CA ALA A 27 -0.05 9.85 0.77
C ALA A 27 0.98 9.93 1.91
N GLU A 28 0.58 9.55 3.13
CA GLU A 28 1.48 9.52 4.29
C GLU A 28 2.54 8.42 4.15
N ALA A 29 2.15 7.23 3.68
CA ALA A 29 3.10 6.13 3.41
C ALA A 29 4.12 6.51 2.34
N VAL A 30 3.67 7.16 1.26
CA VAL A 30 4.52 7.64 0.16
C VAL A 30 5.49 8.73 0.64
N ALA A 31 5.01 9.70 1.42
CA ALA A 31 5.85 10.74 2.01
C ALA A 31 6.89 10.17 2.99
N ALA A 32 6.48 9.26 3.88
CA ALA A 32 7.37 8.59 4.83
C ALA A 32 8.45 7.75 4.11
N SER A 33 8.09 7.08 3.02
CA SER A 33 9.05 6.38 2.16
C SER A 33 10.08 7.36 1.60
N ARG A 34 9.67 8.48 0.99
CA ARG A 34 10.58 9.48 0.41
C ARG A 34 11.55 10.04 1.47
N LEU A 35 11.04 10.36 2.66
CA LEU A 35 11.87 10.87 3.76
C LEU A 35 12.91 9.85 4.21
N SER A 36 12.54 8.57 4.28
CA SER A 36 13.43 7.50 4.74
C SER A 36 14.48 7.12 3.71
N SER A 37 14.13 7.08 2.41
CA SER A 37 15.05 6.70 1.33
C SER A 37 15.78 7.88 0.68
N GLY A 38 15.44 9.12 1.01
CA GLY A 38 16.00 10.33 0.39
C GLY A 38 15.63 10.52 -1.09
N ARG A 39 14.78 9.65 -1.64
CA ARG A 39 14.33 9.64 -3.04
C ARG A 39 12.88 9.17 -3.11
N PRO A 40 12.08 9.63 -4.09
CA PRO A 40 10.72 9.14 -4.27
C PRO A 40 10.72 7.63 -4.61
N PRO A 41 9.67 6.88 -4.22
CA PRO A 41 9.50 5.51 -4.70
C PRO A 41 9.32 5.49 -6.21
N ARG A 42 9.90 4.49 -6.88
CA ARG A 42 9.78 4.26 -8.32
C ARG A 42 8.45 3.65 -8.73
N GLY A 43 7.70 3.14 -7.77
CA GLY A 43 6.39 2.53 -7.97
C GLY A 43 5.81 2.04 -6.66
N ILE A 44 4.56 1.63 -6.72
CA ILE A 44 3.81 1.08 -5.59
C ILE A 44 3.33 -0.33 -5.96
N LEU A 45 3.57 -1.29 -5.07
CA LEU A 45 2.96 -2.62 -5.13
C LEU A 45 1.81 -2.66 -4.12
N LEU A 46 0.58 -2.83 -4.62
CA LEU A 46 -0.63 -2.93 -3.80
C LEU A 46 -1.03 -4.39 -3.61
N ALA A 47 -1.07 -4.86 -2.36
CA ALA A 47 -1.76 -6.09 -1.98
C ALA A 47 -3.19 -5.76 -1.55
N VAL A 48 -4.18 -6.26 -2.29
CA VAL A 48 -5.61 -6.02 -2.04
C VAL A 48 -6.30 -7.35 -1.85
N GLY A 49 -6.90 -7.54 -0.68
CA GLY A 49 -7.64 -8.75 -0.33
C GLY A 49 -9.11 -8.70 -0.77
N PRO A 50 -9.88 -9.78 -0.55
CA PRO A 50 -11.33 -9.76 -0.64
C PRO A 50 -11.95 -8.81 0.40
N GLU A 51 -13.27 -8.62 0.38
CA GLU A 51 -13.99 -7.70 1.29
C GLU A 51 -13.75 -8.02 2.78
N GLY A 52 -13.57 -9.30 3.11
CA GLY A 52 -13.22 -9.77 4.46
C GLY A 52 -11.77 -9.51 4.85
N GLY A 53 -10.96 -9.00 3.92
CA GLY A 53 -9.54 -8.74 4.12
C GLY A 53 -8.68 -10.00 4.04
N TRP A 54 -7.59 -9.95 4.78
CA TRP A 54 -6.57 -10.99 4.88
C TRP A 54 -6.66 -11.62 6.26
N VAL A 55 -6.34 -12.90 6.38
CA VAL A 55 -6.29 -13.53 7.70
C VAL A 55 -4.98 -13.18 8.42
N ASP A 56 -4.94 -13.36 9.75
CA ASP A 56 -3.81 -12.92 10.59
C ASP A 56 -2.45 -13.43 10.12
N TYR A 57 -2.37 -14.68 9.66
CA TYR A 57 -1.10 -15.23 9.16
C TYR A 57 -0.63 -14.53 7.88
N GLU A 58 -1.54 -14.10 7.02
CA GLU A 58 -1.23 -13.38 5.78
C GLU A 58 -0.79 -11.95 6.09
N LEU A 59 -1.48 -11.28 7.02
CA LEU A 59 -1.08 -9.96 7.51
C LEU A 59 0.34 -9.97 8.06
N GLU A 60 0.67 -10.98 8.87
CA GLU A 60 2.02 -11.15 9.41
C GLU A 60 3.03 -11.48 8.29
N LEU A 61 2.63 -12.27 7.30
CA LEU A 61 3.45 -12.57 6.13
C LEU A 61 3.78 -11.30 5.33
N PHE A 62 2.80 -10.47 5.04
CA PHE A 62 3.00 -9.19 4.37
C PHE A 62 3.91 -8.26 5.17
N ARG A 63 3.70 -8.16 6.50
CA ARG A 63 4.55 -7.37 7.39
C ARG A 63 6.01 -7.82 7.31
N ARG A 64 6.28 -9.13 7.31
CA ARG A 64 7.64 -9.70 7.17
C ARG A 64 8.29 -9.36 5.83
N HIS A 65 7.49 -9.17 4.78
CA HIS A 65 7.96 -8.76 3.45
C HIS A 65 7.92 -7.24 3.24
N GLY A 66 7.85 -6.46 4.32
CA GLY A 66 7.98 -5.00 4.31
C GLY A 66 6.74 -4.26 3.81
N PHE A 67 5.58 -4.90 3.77
CA PHE A 67 4.33 -4.20 3.44
C PHE A 67 3.90 -3.30 4.59
N ILE A 68 3.43 -2.11 4.21
CA ILE A 68 2.84 -1.13 5.13
C ILE A 68 1.33 -1.16 4.94
N GLN A 69 0.59 -1.34 6.03
CA GLN A 69 -0.86 -1.36 5.98
C GLN A 69 -1.42 0.05 5.72
N VAL A 70 -2.31 0.16 4.75
CA VAL A 70 -3.04 1.38 4.41
C VAL A 70 -4.54 1.22 4.61
N THR A 71 -5.24 2.34 4.82
CA THR A 71 -6.70 2.38 5.03
C THR A 71 -7.40 3.28 4.01
N LEU A 72 -8.64 2.91 3.66
CA LEU A 72 -9.60 3.75 2.92
C LEU A 72 -10.66 4.38 3.86
N GLY A 73 -10.41 4.34 5.17
CA GLY A 73 -11.31 4.83 6.20
C GLY A 73 -12.14 3.72 6.85
N PRO A 74 -13.13 4.10 7.69
CA PRO A 74 -13.82 3.15 8.58
C PRO A 74 -14.87 2.28 7.90
N ARG A 75 -15.20 2.54 6.64
CA ARG A 75 -16.21 1.78 5.89
C ARG A 75 -15.55 0.61 5.19
N ILE A 76 -16.14 -0.58 5.35
CA ILE A 76 -15.80 -1.73 4.52
C ILE A 76 -16.34 -1.46 3.11
N LEU A 77 -15.45 -1.49 2.12
CA LEU A 77 -15.78 -1.30 0.72
C LEU A 77 -15.79 -2.65 0.00
N THR A 78 -16.55 -2.76 -1.08
CA THR A 78 -16.41 -3.92 -1.98
C THR A 78 -15.01 -3.90 -2.60
N THR A 79 -14.51 -5.07 -3.00
CA THR A 79 -13.16 -5.17 -3.55
C THR A 79 -12.98 -4.30 -4.80
N GLU A 80 -14.01 -4.17 -5.64
CA GLU A 80 -13.97 -3.32 -6.85
C GLU A 80 -13.82 -1.84 -6.50
N VAL A 81 -14.58 -1.36 -5.50
CA VAL A 81 -14.50 0.03 -5.06
C VAL A 81 -13.16 0.31 -4.39
N ALA A 82 -12.68 -0.63 -3.57
CA ALA A 82 -11.37 -0.54 -2.95
C ALA A 82 -10.25 -0.46 -3.99
N LEU A 83 -10.26 -1.32 -5.01
CA LEU A 83 -9.27 -1.32 -6.09
C LEU A 83 -9.18 0.02 -6.82
N VAL A 84 -10.31 0.55 -7.30
CA VAL A 84 -10.34 1.83 -8.03
C VAL A 84 -9.90 2.99 -7.14
N SER A 85 -10.30 2.97 -5.86
CA SER A 85 -9.91 4.01 -4.89
C SER A 85 -8.42 3.96 -4.58
N LEU A 86 -7.86 2.78 -4.30
CA LEU A 86 -6.43 2.60 -4.01
C LEU A 86 -5.58 2.99 -5.22
N ALA A 87 -5.95 2.56 -6.42
CA ALA A 87 -5.22 2.89 -7.65
C ALA A 87 -5.20 4.41 -7.88
N SER A 88 -6.34 5.08 -7.72
CA SER A 88 -6.45 6.54 -7.87
C SER A 88 -5.61 7.29 -6.84
N LEU A 89 -5.70 6.91 -5.57
CA LEU A 89 -4.93 7.53 -4.48
C LEU A 89 -3.42 7.26 -4.59
N ALA A 90 -3.03 6.08 -5.06
CA ALA A 90 -1.63 5.73 -5.29
C ALA A 90 -1.04 6.55 -6.45
N ALA A 91 -1.78 6.71 -7.55
CA ALA A 91 -1.37 7.54 -8.67
C ALA A 91 -1.23 9.02 -8.26
N ASP A 92 -2.23 9.56 -7.57
CA ASP A 92 -2.22 10.94 -7.05
C ASP A 92 -1.04 11.19 -6.11
N ALA A 93 -0.80 10.27 -5.16
CA ALA A 93 0.30 10.38 -4.23
C ALA A 93 1.67 10.37 -4.94
N LEU A 94 1.86 9.56 -5.98
CA LEU A 94 3.09 9.55 -6.77
C LEU A 94 3.27 10.85 -7.57
N ALA A 95 2.21 11.32 -8.25
CA ALA A 95 2.23 12.56 -9.03
C ALA A 95 2.58 13.78 -8.15
N SER A 96 2.04 13.82 -6.92
CA SER A 96 2.33 14.90 -5.96
C SER A 96 3.80 15.03 -5.56
N LEU A 97 4.63 14.00 -5.83
CA LEU A 97 6.08 14.05 -5.60
C LEU A 97 6.85 14.66 -6.76
N GLU A 98 6.30 14.65 -7.98
CA GLU A 98 6.95 15.18 -9.20
C GLU A 98 6.79 16.70 -9.31
N GLU A 99 5.69 17.24 -8.79
CA GLU A 99 5.40 18.67 -8.79
C GLU A 99 6.23 19.48 -7.77
N LYS A 100 7.19 18.85 -7.07
CA LYS A 100 7.83 19.39 -5.86
C LYS A 100 9.31 19.03 -5.67
#